data_AF-A0A7G8ISU3-F1
#
_entry.id   AF-A0A7G8ISU3-F1
#
_cell.length_a   1.000
_cell.length_b   1.000
_cell.length_c   1.000
_cell.angle_alpha   90.00
_cell.angle_beta   90.00
_cell.angle_gamma   90.00
#
_symmetry.space_group_name_H-M   'P 1'
#
loop_
_entity.id
_entity.type
_entity.pdbx_description
1 polymer ?
#
loop_
_entity_poly.entity_id
_entity_poly.type
_entity_poly.pdbx_seq_one_letter_code
_entity_poly.pdbx_strand_id
1 'polypeptide(L)'
;MTAAQQQDQQLQRRLQQDSIQLAGKTVYINPFLYWRRFDSNTDRWLREPGQLNEDQIQQNRGRFYPELEWALLDPSDQEIKDGAVEMFLKSLELIGTFHPELTSGQLLEVERKMAITKKRSFERWVEKSYRRRVRLQSREKRRFARDRFWRGWSEWIALETTHHALVPIVAIVVLSGVIGWSLGSSRSACPTLVLPSEQTGLR
;
A
#
# COMPACT_ATOMS: atom_id res chain seq x y z
N MET A 1 29.09 -9.01 -7.02
CA MET A 1 27.77 -9.21 -7.66
C MET A 1 26.78 -8.28 -6.97
N THR A 2 26.26 -7.28 -7.67
CA THR A 2 25.50 -6.17 -7.08
C THR A 2 24.00 -6.53 -6.97
N ALA A 3 23.34 -6.04 -5.92
CA ALA A 3 21.92 -6.34 -5.62
C ALA A 3 20.94 -5.99 -6.78
N ALA A 4 21.33 -5.06 -7.65
CA ALA A 4 20.57 -4.69 -8.86
C ALA A 4 20.49 -5.85 -9.88
N GLN A 5 21.59 -6.56 -10.15
CA GLN A 5 21.59 -7.70 -11.08
C GLN A 5 20.73 -8.86 -10.57
N GLN A 6 20.63 -9.04 -9.25
CA GLN A 6 19.76 -10.05 -8.66
C GLN A 6 18.27 -9.68 -8.76
N GLN A 7 17.92 -8.39 -8.61
CA GLN A 7 16.55 -7.92 -8.84
C GLN A 7 16.14 -8.08 -10.31
N ASP A 8 17.01 -7.76 -11.26
CA ASP A 8 16.73 -7.90 -12.69
C ASP A 8 16.56 -9.37 -13.10
N GLN A 9 17.39 -10.28 -12.57
CA GLN A 9 17.21 -11.72 -12.80
C GLN A 9 15.91 -12.26 -12.19
N GLN A 10 15.53 -11.80 -11.00
CA GLN A 10 14.25 -12.18 -10.39
C GLN A 10 13.06 -11.61 -11.20
N LEU A 11 13.19 -10.40 -11.73
CA LEU A 11 12.18 -9.77 -12.57
C LEU A 11 12.03 -10.53 -13.90
N GLN A 12 13.14 -10.88 -14.55
CA GLN A 12 13.15 -11.71 -15.76
C GLN A 12 12.52 -13.09 -15.52
N ARG A 13 12.82 -13.76 -14.40
CA ARG A 13 12.19 -15.05 -14.05
C ARG A 13 10.68 -14.91 -13.85
N ARG A 14 10.21 -13.81 -13.24
CA ARG A 14 8.75 -13.54 -13.10
C ARG A 14 8.11 -13.27 -14.46
N LEU A 15 8.77 -12.51 -15.33
CA LEU A 15 8.29 -12.23 -16.69
C LEU A 15 8.23 -13.50 -17.56
N GLN A 16 9.22 -14.39 -17.43
CA GLN A 16 9.23 -15.70 -18.10
C GLN A 16 8.13 -16.64 -17.60
N GLN A 17 7.80 -16.58 -16.30
CA GLN A 17 6.65 -17.33 -15.75
C GLN A 17 5.31 -16.82 -16.28
N ASP A 18 5.25 -15.58 -16.75
CA ASP A 18 4.04 -14.89 -17.16
C ASP A 18 3.88 -14.77 -18.68
N SER A 19 4.64 -15.54 -19.47
CA SER A 19 4.53 -15.55 -20.92
C SER A 19 4.11 -16.91 -21.50
N ILE A 20 3.43 -16.88 -22.64
CA ILE A 20 3.17 -18.02 -23.52
C ILE A 20 3.93 -17.78 -24.83
N GLN A 21 4.60 -18.81 -25.33
CA GLN A 21 5.14 -18.80 -26.69
C GLN A 21 4.13 -19.41 -27.66
N LEU A 22 3.81 -18.67 -28.72
CA LEU A 22 2.91 -19.07 -29.80
C LEU A 22 3.51 -18.66 -31.14
N ALA A 23 3.73 -19.62 -32.04
CA ALA A 23 4.26 -19.39 -33.38
C ALA A 23 5.52 -18.47 -33.42
N GLY A 24 6.45 -18.66 -32.47
CA GLY A 24 7.68 -17.86 -32.36
C GLY A 24 7.52 -16.49 -31.69
N LYS A 25 6.29 -16.10 -31.28
CA LYS A 25 6.00 -14.85 -30.58
C LYS A 25 5.80 -15.10 -29.08
N THR A 26 6.32 -14.20 -28.26
CA THR A 26 6.14 -14.25 -26.80
C THR A 26 4.99 -13.32 -26.41
N VAL A 27 3.88 -13.91 -25.99
CA VAL A 27 2.70 -13.19 -25.48
C VAL A 27 2.79 -13.13 -23.97
N TYR A 28 2.71 -11.94 -23.39
CA TYR A 28 2.64 -11.78 -21.94
C TYR A 28 1.19 -11.91 -21.49
N ILE A 29 0.96 -12.72 -20.46
CA ILE A 29 -0.39 -13.03 -19.98
C ILE A 29 -0.76 -12.11 -18.83
N ASN A 30 0.25 -11.63 -18.10
CA ASN A 30 0.07 -10.85 -16.88
C ASN A 30 -0.51 -9.47 -17.21
N PRO A 31 -1.78 -9.21 -16.87
CA PRO A 31 -2.45 -7.93 -17.15
C PRO A 31 -1.77 -6.76 -16.44
N PHE A 32 -1.10 -7.00 -15.32
CA PHE A 32 -0.38 -5.96 -14.57
C PHE A 32 0.88 -5.47 -15.28
N LEU A 33 1.39 -6.20 -16.28
CA LEU A 33 2.50 -5.73 -17.13
C LEU A 33 2.01 -4.72 -18.17
N TYR A 34 0.82 -4.96 -18.73
CA TYR A 34 0.13 -4.00 -19.60
C TYR A 34 -0.32 -2.76 -18.83
N TRP A 35 -0.74 -2.93 -17.56
CA TRP A 35 -1.08 -1.81 -16.68
C TRP A 35 0.09 -0.91 -16.27
N ARG A 36 1.34 -1.29 -16.60
CA ARG A 36 2.55 -0.51 -16.23
C ARG A 36 3.26 0.14 -17.41
N ARG A 37 2.71 0.08 -18.62
CA ARG A 37 3.29 0.74 -19.80
C ARG A 37 2.40 1.89 -20.26
N PHE A 38 2.83 3.10 -19.92
CA PHE A 38 2.45 4.34 -20.57
C PHE A 38 2.88 4.25 -22.05
N ASP A 39 1.96 4.47 -22.99
CA ASP A 39 2.30 4.55 -24.41
C ASP A 39 2.84 5.96 -24.69
N SER A 40 4.14 6.05 -24.97
CA SER A 40 4.83 7.31 -25.25
C SER A 40 4.41 7.95 -26.58
N ASN A 41 3.73 7.23 -27.46
CA ASN A 41 3.31 7.76 -28.76
C ASN A 41 1.89 8.35 -28.76
N THR A 42 1.06 7.99 -27.78
CA THR A 42 -0.36 8.39 -27.78
C THR A 42 -0.80 9.22 -26.57
N ASP A 43 0.09 9.48 -25.60
CA ASP A 43 -0.17 10.31 -24.40
C ASP A 43 -1.51 9.98 -23.70
N ARG A 44 -1.95 8.74 -23.83
CA ARG A 44 -3.26 8.29 -23.41
C ARG A 44 -3.13 7.08 -22.49
N TRP A 45 -3.82 7.15 -21.36
CA TRP A 45 -3.98 6.01 -20.47
C TRP A 45 -4.77 4.92 -21.20
N LEU A 46 -4.21 3.71 -21.32
CA LEU A 46 -4.93 2.53 -21.81
C LEU A 46 -5.88 2.02 -20.70
N ARG A 47 -6.99 2.77 -20.54
CA ARG A 47 -8.23 2.51 -19.78
C ARG A 47 -8.11 2.35 -18.25
N GLU A 48 -8.90 3.14 -17.53
CA GLU A 48 -9.18 2.93 -16.10
C GLU A 48 -10.08 1.70 -15.88
N PRO A 49 -9.90 0.95 -14.77
CA PRO A 49 -10.72 -0.20 -14.46
C PRO A 49 -12.15 0.22 -14.09
N GLY A 50 -13.05 0.16 -15.06
CA GLY A 50 -14.48 -0.07 -14.83
C GLY A 50 -14.69 -1.56 -14.56
N GLN A 51 -15.49 -1.89 -13.54
CA GLN A 51 -15.95 -3.27 -13.30
C GLN A 51 -16.64 -3.75 -14.58
N LEU A 52 -16.21 -4.88 -15.15
CA LEU A 52 -17.04 -5.56 -16.15
C LEU A 52 -18.44 -5.75 -15.54
N ASN A 53 -19.49 -5.59 -16.34
CA ASN A 53 -20.85 -5.76 -15.83
C ASN A 53 -20.98 -7.17 -15.23
N GLU A 54 -21.63 -7.30 -14.07
CA GLU A 54 -21.74 -8.59 -13.35
C GLU A 54 -22.39 -9.66 -14.25
N ASP A 55 -23.34 -9.26 -15.10
CA ASP A 55 -23.98 -10.13 -16.08
C ASP A 55 -22.98 -10.74 -17.07
N GLN A 56 -21.99 -9.96 -17.53
CA GLN A 56 -20.96 -10.44 -18.46
C GLN A 56 -20.03 -11.44 -17.78
N ILE A 57 -19.72 -11.23 -16.50
CA ILE A 57 -18.92 -12.15 -15.70
C ILE A 57 -19.68 -13.47 -15.54
N GLN A 58 -20.95 -13.39 -15.13
CA GLN A 58 -21.82 -14.56 -14.93
C GLN A 58 -21.94 -15.41 -16.21
N GLN A 59 -22.14 -14.78 -17.37
CA GLN A 59 -22.22 -15.46 -18.67
C GLN A 59 -20.93 -16.21 -19.03
N ASN A 60 -19.76 -15.72 -18.58
CA ASN A 60 -18.46 -16.31 -18.89
C ASN A 60 -17.93 -17.26 -17.80
N ARG A 61 -18.65 -17.46 -16.69
CA ARG A 61 -18.25 -18.37 -15.61
C ARG A 61 -17.99 -19.79 -16.12
N GLY A 62 -18.91 -20.34 -16.89
CA GLY A 62 -18.80 -21.70 -17.45
C GLY A 62 -17.68 -21.86 -18.48
N ARG A 63 -17.22 -20.75 -19.09
CA ARG A 63 -16.13 -20.77 -20.08
C ARG A 63 -14.76 -20.97 -19.41
N PHE A 64 -14.54 -20.37 -18.24
CA PHE A 64 -13.26 -20.44 -17.51
C PHE A 64 -13.27 -21.44 -16.35
N TYR A 65 -14.44 -21.73 -15.77
CA TYR A 65 -14.66 -22.68 -14.68
C TYR A 65 -15.81 -23.65 -15.01
N PRO A 66 -15.69 -24.46 -16.07
CA PRO A 66 -16.71 -25.47 -16.41
C PRO A 66 -16.83 -26.56 -15.33
N GLU A 67 -15.78 -26.80 -14.55
CA GLU A 67 -15.74 -27.83 -13.52
C GLU A 67 -16.35 -27.42 -12.18
N LEU A 68 -16.78 -26.17 -12.05
CA LEU A 68 -17.12 -25.57 -10.76
C LEU A 68 -18.64 -25.41 -10.62
N GLU A 69 -19.18 -25.89 -9.50
CA GLU A 69 -20.57 -25.65 -9.12
C GLU A 69 -20.69 -24.35 -8.31
N TRP A 70 -21.06 -23.26 -9.01
CA TRP A 70 -21.04 -21.90 -8.46
C TRP A 70 -21.95 -21.68 -7.26
N ALA A 71 -23.04 -22.45 -7.13
CA ALA A 71 -24.00 -22.31 -6.03
C ALA A 71 -23.48 -22.83 -4.68
N LEU A 72 -22.44 -23.67 -4.68
CA LEU A 72 -21.91 -24.31 -3.47
C LEU A 72 -20.67 -23.59 -2.92
N LEU A 73 -20.23 -22.49 -3.54
CA LEU A 73 -19.04 -21.77 -3.07
C LEU A 73 -19.34 -20.83 -1.92
N ASP A 74 -18.33 -20.68 -1.07
CA ASP A 74 -18.30 -19.60 -0.10
C ASP A 74 -18.30 -18.24 -0.85
N PRO A 75 -19.01 -17.22 -0.35
CA PRO A 75 -19.08 -15.92 -1.00
C PRO A 75 -17.70 -15.29 -1.26
N SER A 76 -16.73 -15.50 -0.35
CA SER A 76 -15.38 -14.95 -0.52
C SER A 76 -14.62 -15.60 -1.68
N ASP A 77 -14.76 -16.92 -1.85
CA ASP A 77 -14.16 -17.66 -2.97
C ASP A 77 -14.86 -17.33 -4.29
N GLN A 78 -16.17 -17.10 -4.25
CA GLN A 78 -16.94 -16.67 -5.41
C GLN A 78 -16.44 -15.31 -5.92
N GLU A 79 -16.26 -14.32 -5.03
CA GLU A 79 -15.72 -13.00 -5.39
C GLU A 79 -14.32 -13.10 -6.03
N ILE A 80 -13.45 -13.95 -5.49
CA ILE A 80 -12.09 -14.15 -6.05
C ILE A 80 -12.17 -14.76 -7.45
N LYS A 81 -13.07 -15.73 -7.67
CA LYS A 81 -13.23 -16.40 -8.96
C LYS A 81 -13.92 -15.53 -10.00
N ASP A 82 -14.91 -14.74 -9.60
CA ASP A 82 -15.53 -13.71 -10.45
C ASP A 82 -14.49 -12.66 -10.87
N GLY A 83 -13.67 -12.19 -9.92
CA GLY A 83 -12.54 -11.31 -10.22
C GLY A 83 -11.49 -11.97 -11.12
N ALA A 84 -11.28 -13.28 -11.01
CA ALA A 84 -10.38 -14.00 -11.91
C ALA A 84 -10.94 -14.06 -13.34
N VAL A 85 -12.23 -14.32 -13.52
CA VAL A 85 -12.92 -14.26 -14.82
C VAL A 85 -12.81 -12.86 -15.42
N GLU A 86 -13.05 -11.82 -14.63
CA GLU A 86 -12.89 -10.42 -15.05
C GLU A 86 -11.46 -10.16 -15.59
N MET A 87 -10.45 -10.65 -14.86
CA MET A 87 -9.06 -10.51 -15.24
C MET A 87 -8.68 -11.29 -16.50
N PHE A 88 -9.25 -12.48 -16.70
CA PHE A 88 -9.07 -13.25 -17.92
C PHE A 88 -9.60 -12.51 -19.15
N LEU A 89 -10.83 -11.99 -19.06
CA LEU A 89 -11.46 -11.24 -20.14
C LEU A 89 -10.66 -9.98 -20.48
N LYS A 90 -10.22 -9.24 -19.46
CA LYS A 90 -9.37 -8.05 -19.64
C LYS A 90 -8.02 -8.39 -20.27
N SER A 91 -7.38 -9.48 -19.83
CA SER A 91 -6.13 -9.94 -20.45
C SER A 91 -6.32 -10.29 -21.93
N LEU A 92 -7.42 -10.96 -22.30
CA LEU A 92 -7.69 -11.30 -23.70
C LEU A 92 -7.92 -10.05 -24.56
N GLU A 93 -8.67 -9.07 -24.06
CA GLU A 93 -8.88 -7.79 -24.75
C GLU A 93 -7.56 -7.04 -24.97
N LEU A 94 -6.70 -7.00 -23.95
CA LEU A 94 -5.37 -6.38 -24.04
C LEU A 94 -4.49 -7.11 -25.05
N ILE A 95 -4.43 -8.44 -25.00
CA ILE A 95 -3.63 -9.23 -25.95
C ILE A 95 -4.13 -8.98 -27.39
N GLY A 96 -5.44 -8.97 -27.62
CA GLY A 96 -6.00 -8.64 -28.94
C GLY A 96 -5.66 -7.23 -29.41
N THR A 97 -5.59 -6.26 -28.49
CA THR A 97 -5.24 -4.86 -28.80
C THR A 97 -3.76 -4.71 -29.12
N PHE A 98 -2.88 -5.36 -28.36
CA PHE A 98 -1.41 -5.23 -28.50
C PHE A 98 -0.82 -6.15 -29.56
N HIS A 99 -1.54 -7.19 -29.96
CA HIS A 99 -1.13 -8.14 -30.97
C HIS A 99 -2.20 -8.31 -32.06
N PRO A 100 -2.52 -7.24 -32.82
CA PRO A 100 -3.53 -7.30 -33.88
C PRO A 100 -3.19 -8.31 -34.99
N GLU A 101 -1.92 -8.73 -35.07
CA GLU A 101 -1.43 -9.74 -36.00
C GLU A 101 -1.78 -11.18 -35.60
N LEU A 102 -2.35 -11.42 -34.42
CA LEU A 102 -2.80 -12.75 -34.00
C LEU A 102 -4.12 -13.11 -34.69
N THR A 103 -4.16 -14.30 -35.29
CA THR A 103 -5.41 -14.84 -35.85
C THR A 103 -6.38 -15.23 -34.73
N SER A 104 -7.69 -15.22 -35.01
CA SER A 104 -8.73 -15.67 -34.06
C SER A 104 -8.46 -17.05 -33.47
N GLY A 105 -7.94 -18.00 -34.26
CA GLY A 105 -7.54 -19.31 -33.79
C GLY A 105 -6.37 -19.29 -32.79
N GLN A 106 -5.40 -18.39 -32.98
CA GLN A 106 -4.28 -18.21 -32.05
C GLN A 106 -4.75 -17.57 -30.73
N LEU A 107 -5.68 -16.62 -30.79
CA LEU A 107 -6.31 -16.04 -29.59
C LEU A 107 -7.08 -17.08 -28.78
N LEU A 108 -7.79 -17.99 -29.45
CA LEU A 108 -8.49 -19.09 -28.78
C LEU A 108 -7.51 -20.09 -28.14
N GLU A 109 -6.33 -20.29 -28.74
CA GLU A 109 -5.27 -21.08 -28.14
C GLU A 109 -4.65 -20.38 -26.92
N VAL A 110 -4.44 -19.06 -26.98
CA VAL A 110 -4.02 -18.23 -25.84
C VAL A 110 -5.02 -18.39 -24.70
N GLU A 111 -6.29 -18.20 -24.98
CA GLU A 111 -7.38 -18.35 -24.01
C GLU A 111 -7.36 -19.72 -23.34
N ARG A 112 -7.29 -20.80 -24.14
CA ARG A 112 -7.25 -22.16 -23.62
C ARG A 112 -6.02 -22.37 -22.73
N LYS A 113 -4.85 -21.92 -23.18
CA LYS A 113 -3.60 -22.01 -22.40
C LYS A 113 -3.69 -21.20 -21.11
N MET A 114 -4.32 -20.02 -21.15
CA MET A 114 -4.56 -19.17 -19.98
C MET A 114 -5.50 -19.85 -18.97
N ALA A 115 -6.65 -20.35 -19.43
CA ALA A 115 -7.64 -21.01 -18.59
C ALA A 115 -7.11 -22.29 -17.93
N ILE A 116 -6.25 -23.04 -18.61
CA ILE A 116 -5.70 -24.31 -18.08
C ILE A 116 -4.47 -24.06 -17.20
N THR A 117 -3.49 -23.31 -17.71
CA THR A 117 -2.16 -23.23 -17.05
C THR A 117 -2.02 -22.08 -16.06
N LYS A 118 -2.79 -21.00 -16.23
CA LYS A 118 -2.62 -19.76 -15.44
C LYS A 118 -3.75 -19.47 -14.47
N LYS A 119 -4.80 -20.29 -14.43
CA LYS A 119 -5.96 -20.17 -13.51
C LYS A 119 -5.60 -19.79 -12.08
N ARG A 120 -4.76 -20.59 -11.43
CA ARG A 120 -4.31 -20.34 -10.05
C ARG A 120 -3.49 -19.07 -9.90
N SER A 121 -2.77 -18.65 -10.93
CA SER A 121 -2.00 -17.40 -10.90
C SER A 121 -2.93 -16.20 -10.91
N PHE A 122 -3.98 -16.23 -11.74
CA PHE A 122 -5.00 -15.19 -11.78
C PHE A 122 -5.75 -15.06 -10.45
N GLU A 123 -6.20 -16.18 -9.87
CA GLU A 123 -6.84 -16.19 -8.54
C GLU A 123 -5.94 -15.55 -7.47
N ARG A 124 -4.66 -15.96 -7.40
CA ARG A 124 -3.68 -15.39 -6.45
C ARG A 124 -3.44 -13.90 -6.66
N TRP A 125 -3.43 -13.43 -7.90
CA TRP A 125 -3.27 -12.02 -8.20
C TRP A 125 -4.48 -11.21 -7.77
N VAL A 126 -5.69 -11.71 -8.05
CA VAL A 126 -6.96 -11.11 -7.65
C VAL A 126 -7.05 -11.01 -6.14
N GLU A 127 -6.80 -12.12 -5.44
CA GLU A 127 -6.79 -12.19 -3.98
C GLU A 127 -5.80 -11.18 -3.39
N LYS A 128 -4.57 -11.13 -3.93
CA LYS A 128 -3.55 -10.15 -3.50
C LYS A 128 -4.00 -8.71 -3.75
N SER A 129 -4.72 -8.45 -4.84
CA SER A 129 -5.24 -7.13 -5.17
C SER A 129 -6.34 -6.69 -4.20
N TYR A 130 -7.28 -7.58 -3.85
CA TYR A 130 -8.33 -7.30 -2.87
C TYR A 130 -7.73 -7.06 -1.48
N ARG A 131 -6.82 -7.93 -1.03
CA ARG A 131 -6.07 -7.74 0.23
C ARG A 131 -5.30 -6.40 0.24
N ARG A 132 -4.84 -5.91 -0.91
CA ARG A 132 -4.19 -4.59 -1.00
C ARG A 132 -5.21 -3.46 -0.89
N ARG A 133 -6.34 -3.54 -1.58
CA ARG A 133 -7.44 -2.56 -1.50
C ARG A 133 -7.96 -2.42 -0.07
N VAL A 134 -8.27 -3.53 0.60
CA VAL A 134 -8.73 -3.53 2.01
C VAL A 134 -7.70 -2.90 2.96
N ARG A 135 -6.40 -3.18 2.75
CA ARG A 135 -5.32 -2.54 3.52
C ARG A 135 -5.21 -1.05 3.26
N LEU A 136 -5.46 -0.58 2.04
CA LEU A 136 -5.45 0.85 1.72
C LEU A 136 -6.65 1.55 2.35
N GLN A 137 -7.85 1.01 2.21
CA GLN A 137 -9.07 1.54 2.82
C GLN A 137 -8.95 1.60 4.36
N SER A 138 -8.42 0.57 5.00
CA SER A 138 -8.20 0.60 6.46
C SER A 138 -7.15 1.63 6.88
N ARG A 139 -6.09 1.81 6.10
CA ARG A 139 -5.09 2.87 6.33
C ARG A 139 -5.69 4.27 6.16
N GLU A 140 -6.53 4.47 5.14
CA GLU A 140 -7.23 5.73 4.90
C GLU A 140 -8.21 6.04 6.03
N LYS A 141 -9.01 5.07 6.49
CA LYS A 141 -9.89 5.23 7.66
C LYS A 141 -9.10 5.64 8.91
N ARG A 142 -7.95 5.00 9.16
CA ARG A 142 -7.07 5.34 10.29
C ARG A 142 -6.46 6.74 10.15
N ARG A 143 -6.04 7.13 8.95
CA ARG A 143 -5.54 8.49 8.67
C ARG A 143 -6.63 9.52 8.92
N PHE A 144 -7.83 9.29 8.38
CA PHE A 144 -8.96 10.19 8.57
C PHE A 144 -9.36 10.33 10.05
N ALA A 145 -9.39 9.23 10.80
CA ALA A 145 -9.67 9.26 12.23
C ALA A 145 -8.59 10.06 13.00
N ARG A 146 -7.32 9.87 12.66
CA ARG A 146 -6.21 10.62 13.24
C ARG A 146 -6.30 12.11 12.90
N ASP A 147 -6.57 12.45 11.65
CA ASP A 147 -6.68 13.84 11.20
C ASP A 147 -7.86 14.54 11.88
N ARG A 148 -8.99 13.84 12.05
CA ARG A 148 -10.14 14.36 12.81
C ARG A 148 -9.80 14.58 14.28
N PHE A 149 -9.06 13.65 14.89
CA PHE A 149 -8.61 13.79 16.27
C PHE A 149 -7.67 15.00 16.44
N TRP A 150 -6.66 15.16 15.58
CA TRP A 150 -5.74 16.30 15.63
C TRP A 150 -6.46 17.62 15.37
N ARG A 151 -7.39 17.67 14.42
CA ARG A 151 -8.21 18.87 14.17
C ARG A 151 -9.06 19.22 15.39
N GLY A 152 -9.76 18.24 15.97
CA GLY A 152 -10.56 18.47 17.18
C GLY A 152 -9.72 18.90 18.39
N TRP A 153 -8.51 18.36 18.55
CA TRP A 153 -7.57 18.81 19.58
C TRP A 153 -7.04 20.22 19.30
N SER A 154 -6.71 20.53 18.06
CA SER A 154 -6.28 21.87 17.65
C SER A 154 -7.40 22.89 17.87
N GLU A 155 -8.64 22.54 17.54
CA GLU A 155 -9.82 23.36 17.80
C GLU A 155 -10.01 23.56 19.31
N TRP A 156 -9.94 22.48 20.11
CA TRP A 156 -10.06 22.56 21.57
C TRP A 156 -8.96 23.41 22.23
N ILE A 157 -7.70 23.30 21.78
CA ILE A 157 -6.61 24.16 22.25
C ILE A 157 -6.87 25.60 21.81
N ALA A 158 -7.29 25.84 20.57
CA ALA A 158 -7.50 27.18 20.04
C ALA A 158 -8.68 27.92 20.70
N LEU A 159 -9.63 27.23 21.33
CA LEU A 159 -10.73 27.86 22.06
C LEU A 159 -10.20 28.77 23.19
N GLU A 160 -10.57 30.06 23.16
CA GLU A 160 -10.19 31.02 24.21
C GLU A 160 -10.63 30.58 25.61
N THR A 161 -11.76 29.87 25.74
CA THR A 161 -12.25 29.35 27.01
C THR A 161 -11.31 28.32 27.63
N THR A 162 -10.66 27.50 26.81
CA THR A 162 -9.67 26.51 27.24
C THR A 162 -8.39 27.19 27.70
N HIS A 163 -7.96 28.25 27.00
CA HIS A 163 -6.81 29.05 27.40
C HIS A 163 -7.03 29.71 28.76
N HIS A 164 -8.19 30.33 29.00
CA HIS A 164 -8.49 30.96 30.29
C HIS A 164 -8.48 29.98 31.47
N ALA A 165 -8.85 28.71 31.26
CA ALA A 165 -8.83 27.68 32.28
C ALA A 165 -7.43 27.03 32.49
N LEU A 166 -6.64 26.87 31.43
CA LEU A 166 -5.33 26.18 31.49
C LEU A 166 -4.17 27.07 31.92
N VAL A 167 -4.20 28.37 31.56
CA VAL A 167 -3.15 29.33 31.92
C VAL A 167 -2.80 29.34 33.43
N PRO A 168 -3.76 29.40 34.38
CA PRO A 168 -3.42 29.41 35.80
C PRO A 168 -2.77 28.10 36.26
N ILE A 169 -3.17 26.95 35.70
CA ILE A 169 -2.60 25.64 36.05
C ILE A 169 -1.14 25.56 35.56
N VAL A 170 -0.88 25.97 34.31
CA VAL A 170 0.47 26.00 33.75
C VAL A 170 1.35 26.96 34.53
N ALA A 171 0.83 28.13 34.91
CA ALA A 171 1.54 29.11 35.71
C ALA A 171 1.99 28.53 37.06
N ILE A 172 1.11 27.79 37.76
CA ILE A 172 1.45 27.13 39.03
C ILE A 172 2.54 26.08 38.86
N VAL A 173 2.46 25.25 37.81
CA VAL A 173 3.48 24.22 37.53
C VAL A 173 4.84 24.86 37.27
N VAL A 174 4.89 25.89 36.43
CA VAL A 174 6.13 26.63 36.16
C VAL A 174 6.66 27.30 37.41
N LEU A 175 5.80 27.94 38.21
CA LEU A 175 6.21 28.55 39.48
C LEU A 175 6.80 27.50 40.43
N SER A 176 6.17 26.33 40.55
CA SER A 176 6.64 25.24 41.40
C SER A 176 7.98 24.68 40.93
N GLY A 177 8.20 24.57 39.61
CA GLY A 177 9.48 24.18 39.03
C GLY A 177 10.58 25.20 39.27
N VAL A 178 10.29 26.50 39.09
CA VAL A 178 11.26 27.60 39.31
C VAL A 178 11.59 27.77 40.79
N ILE A 179 10.59 27.67 41.67
CA ILE A 179 10.78 27.73 43.13
C ILE A 179 11.55 26.49 43.60
N GLY A 180 11.21 25.30 43.10
CA GLY A 180 11.93 24.06 43.40
C GLY A 180 13.39 24.08 42.92
N TRP A 181 13.63 24.57 41.69
CA TRP A 181 14.98 24.72 41.15
C TRP A 181 15.80 25.76 41.91
N SER A 182 15.22 26.93 42.21
CA SER A 182 15.94 28.00 42.92
C SER A 182 16.32 27.57 44.34
N LEU A 183 15.40 26.95 45.10
CA LEU A 183 15.67 26.40 46.43
C LEU A 183 16.65 25.21 46.42
N GLY A 184 16.66 24.40 45.36
CA GLY A 184 17.62 23.30 45.20
C GLY A 184 19.03 23.80 44.86
N SER A 185 19.13 24.81 43.98
CA SER A 185 20.40 25.40 43.58
C SER A 185 21.09 26.18 44.71
N SER A 186 20.33 26.88 45.56
CA SER A 186 20.86 27.61 46.72
C SER A 186 21.40 26.71 47.83
N ARG A 187 20.95 25.45 47.92
CA ARG A 187 21.49 24.46 48.89
C ARG A 187 22.76 23.75 48.39
N SER A 188 23.09 23.90 47.10
CA SER A 188 24.24 23.24 46.45
C SER A 188 25.48 24.14 46.35
N ALA A 189 25.40 25.40 46.77
CA ALA A 189 26.55 26.30 46.87
C ALA A 189 27.31 26.04 48.18
N CYS A 190 28.30 25.15 48.10
CA CYS A 190 29.25 24.85 49.17
C CYS A 190 30.00 26.12 49.61
N PRO A 191 30.14 26.42 50.93
CA PRO A 191 30.80 27.63 51.38
C PRO A 191 32.31 27.57 51.12
N THR A 192 32.81 28.67 50.55
CA THR A 192 34.22 28.99 50.30
C THR A 192 35.09 28.66 51.50
N LEU A 193 36.03 27.72 51.33
CA LEU A 193 37.10 27.46 52.29
C LEU A 193 37.90 28.75 52.51
N VAL A 194 37.92 29.16 53.77
CA VAL A 194 38.63 30.31 54.35
C VAL A 194 40.11 30.30 53.93
N LEU A 195 40.58 31.40 53.33
CA LEU A 195 42.01 31.71 53.15
C LEU A 195 42.67 31.91 54.53
N PRO A 196 43.81 31.30 54.84
CA PRO A 196 44.47 31.53 56.12
C PRO A 196 45.11 32.92 56.13
N SER A 197 44.77 33.69 57.16
CA SER A 197 45.38 34.95 57.54
C SER A 197 46.85 34.77 57.93
N GLU A 198 47.66 35.72 57.51
CA GLU A 198 49.02 36.00 57.96
C GLU A 198 49.32 35.61 59.41
N GLN A 199 50.41 34.86 59.62
CA GLN A 199 51.17 34.86 60.86
C GLN A 199 52.61 35.24 60.56
N THR A 200 52.92 36.51 60.83
CA THR A 200 54.28 37.01 61.04
C THR A 200 54.76 36.60 62.44
N GLY A 201 56.02 36.15 62.56
CA GLY A 201 56.77 36.25 63.82
C GLY A 201 57.67 35.08 64.24
N LEU A 202 58.98 35.33 64.15
CA LEU A 202 60.09 34.83 64.99
C LEU A 202 60.71 33.45 64.70
N ARG A 203 61.81 33.47 63.93
CA ARG A 203 63.14 33.12 64.45
C ARG A 203 64.25 33.75 63.63
#